data_AF-A0A094PVI4-F1
#
_entry.id   AF-A0A094PVI4-F1
#
_cell.length_a   1.000
_cell.length_b   1.000
_cell.length_c   1.000
_cell.angle_alpha   90.00
_cell.angle_beta   90.00
_cell.angle_gamma   90.00
#
_symmetry.space_group_name_H-M   'P 1'
#
loop_
_entity.id
_entity.type
_entity.pdbx_description
1 polymer ?
#
loop_
_entity_poly.entity_id
_entity_poly.type
_entity_poly.pdbx_seq_one_letter_code
_entity_poly.pdbx_strand_id
1 'polypeptide(L)'
;ATTLPGTKDYREAEVVFAARYEMALRLDDVLMRRTRLVFESRDRAIQAAGRTAELMAAELGWDAARTAHEVAEYTARATAELAAEQTTNDVEAEAAWHQVADAVVGKDGFA
;
A
#
# COMPACT_ATOMS: atom_id res chain seq x y z
N ALA A 1 -11.79 19.35 -4.26
CA ALA A 1 -11.76 18.06 -3.54
C ALA A 1 -10.32 17.81 -3.11
N THR A 2 -10.10 17.27 -1.91
CA THR A 2 -8.77 17.04 -1.34
C THR A 2 -8.04 15.91 -2.08
N THR A 3 -6.78 16.12 -2.43
CA THR A 3 -5.91 15.12 -3.04
C THR A 3 -5.18 14.32 -1.97
N LEU A 4 -4.79 13.07 -2.29
CA LEU A 4 -3.86 12.33 -1.44
C LEU A 4 -2.46 12.99 -1.43
N PRO A 5 -1.67 12.82 -0.35
CA PRO A 5 -0.28 13.26 -0.34
C PRO A 5 0.54 12.64 -1.47
N GLY A 6 1.52 13.37 -2.01
CA GLY A 6 2.40 12.86 -3.07
C GLY A 6 1.79 12.81 -4.48
N THR A 7 0.55 13.28 -4.67
CA THR A 7 -0.12 13.31 -5.99
C THR A 7 -1.01 14.53 -6.17
N LYS A 8 -1.30 14.86 -7.44
CA LYS A 8 -2.26 15.88 -7.85
C LYS A 8 -3.54 15.30 -8.48
N ASP A 9 -3.51 14.01 -8.82
CA ASP A 9 -4.50 13.38 -9.68
C ASP A 9 -5.53 12.58 -8.86
N TYR A 10 -5.10 11.88 -7.80
CA TYR A 10 -5.99 11.03 -6.98
C TYR A 10 -6.53 11.76 -5.75
N ARG A 11 -7.79 11.47 -5.43
CA ARG A 11 -8.58 12.17 -4.41
C ARG A 11 -8.90 11.29 -3.23
N GLU A 12 -8.98 11.89 -2.04
CA GLU A 12 -9.40 11.17 -0.81
C GLU A 12 -10.77 10.50 -0.96
N ALA A 13 -11.68 11.12 -1.72
CA ALA A 13 -13.02 10.57 -1.98
C ALA A 13 -12.99 9.25 -2.77
N GLU A 14 -11.97 9.02 -3.60
CA GLU A 14 -11.81 7.78 -4.36
C GLU A 14 -11.43 6.63 -3.41
N VAL A 15 -10.63 6.90 -2.38
CA VAL A 15 -10.29 5.92 -1.34
C VAL A 15 -11.55 5.48 -0.58
N VAL A 16 -12.37 6.45 -0.18
CA VAL A 16 -13.65 6.19 0.51
C VAL A 16 -14.59 5.38 -0.37
N PHE A 17 -14.68 5.74 -1.65
CA PHE A 17 -15.51 5.01 -2.62
C PHE A 17 -15.03 3.57 -2.78
N ALA A 18 -13.72 3.36 -2.93
CA ALA A 18 -13.12 2.04 -3.09
C ALA A 18 -13.40 1.13 -1.88
N ALA A 19 -13.26 1.67 -0.67
CA ALA A 19 -13.54 0.95 0.58
C ALA A 19 -15.02 0.56 0.70
N ARG A 20 -15.93 1.48 0.37
CA ARG A 20 -17.39 1.24 0.50
C ARG A 20 -17.98 0.35 -0.58
N TYR A 21 -17.50 0.47 -1.82
CA TYR A 21 -18.22 -0.03 -2.99
C TYR A 21 -17.40 -0.90 -3.93
N GLU A 22 -16.07 -0.95 -3.78
CA GLU A 22 -15.19 -1.70 -4.70
C GLU A 22 -14.44 -2.85 -4.00
N MET A 23 -14.89 -3.21 -2.80
CA MET A 23 -14.31 -4.27 -1.98
C MET A 23 -12.79 -4.08 -1.76
N ALA A 24 -12.34 -2.83 -1.60
CA ALA A 24 -10.96 -2.58 -1.20
C ALA A 24 -10.83 -2.89 0.30
N LEU A 25 -10.23 -4.03 0.63
CA LEU A 25 -10.14 -4.56 2.00
C LEU A 25 -8.72 -4.51 2.57
N ARG A 26 -7.72 -4.20 1.73
CA ARG A 26 -6.32 -4.00 2.10
C ARG A 26 -5.81 -2.70 1.49
N LEU A 27 -4.81 -2.09 2.12
CA LEU A 27 -4.21 -0.84 1.64
C LEU A 27 -3.67 -0.98 0.20
N ASP A 28 -3.14 -2.15 -0.15
CA ASP A 28 -2.69 -2.50 -1.50
C ASP A 28 -3.82 -2.46 -2.56
N ASP A 29 -5.06 -2.81 -2.19
CA ASP A 29 -6.19 -2.77 -3.14
C ASP A 29 -6.40 -1.35 -3.65
N VAL A 30 -6.24 -0.34 -2.78
CA VAL A 30 -6.37 1.06 -3.15
C VAL A 30 -5.12 1.54 -3.89
N LEU A 31 -3.93 1.43 -3.29
CA LEU A 31 -2.73 2.08 -3.80
C LEU A 31 -2.13 1.44 -5.06
N MET A 32 -2.41 0.16 -5.30
CA MET A 32 -1.89 -0.57 -6.45
C MET A 32 -2.92 -0.82 -7.55
N ARG A 33 -4.19 -1.05 -7.19
CA ARG A 33 -5.20 -1.57 -8.15
C ARG A 33 -6.32 -0.59 -8.47
N ARG A 34 -6.68 0.33 -7.55
CA ARG A 34 -7.79 1.31 -7.73
C ARG A 34 -7.24 2.70 -8.00
N THR A 35 -6.02 2.94 -7.56
CA THR A 35 -5.16 4.02 -8.01
C THR A 35 -3.93 3.40 -8.69
N ARG A 36 -3.28 4.16 -9.57
CA ARG A 36 -2.00 3.74 -10.18
C ARG A 36 -0.81 4.40 -9.47
N LEU A 37 -1.01 4.87 -8.23
CA LEU A 37 -0.01 5.65 -7.50
C LEU A 37 1.30 4.89 -7.33
N VAL A 38 1.26 3.57 -7.11
CA VAL A 38 2.47 2.75 -7.02
C VAL A 38 3.36 2.85 -8.28
N PHE A 39 2.78 3.11 -9.46
CA PHE A 39 3.52 3.25 -10.71
C PHE A 39 3.84 4.70 -11.06
N GLU A 40 2.98 5.64 -10.67
CA GLU A 40 3.04 7.04 -11.10
C GLU A 40 3.83 7.93 -10.13
N SER A 41 4.05 7.49 -8.90
CA SER A 41 4.83 8.21 -7.89
C SER A 41 6.25 7.65 -7.75
N ARG A 42 7.22 8.53 -7.52
CA ARG A 42 8.64 8.16 -7.36
C ARG A 42 8.90 7.33 -6.10
N ASP A 43 8.07 7.50 -5.09
CA ASP A 43 8.19 6.86 -3.78
C ASP A 43 7.25 5.66 -3.63
N ARG A 44 6.73 5.10 -4.74
CA ARG A 44 5.80 3.95 -4.71
C ARG A 44 4.62 4.19 -3.76
N ALA A 45 4.08 5.41 -3.76
CA ALA A 45 2.95 5.88 -2.96
C ALA A 45 3.14 5.83 -1.44
N ILE A 46 4.38 5.72 -0.95
CA ILE A 46 4.67 5.70 0.50
C ILE A 46 4.12 6.94 1.20
N GLN A 47 4.25 8.14 0.60
CA GLN A 47 3.66 9.37 1.18
C GLN A 47 2.13 9.32 1.31
N ALA A 48 1.44 8.63 0.40
CA ALA A 48 -0.03 8.51 0.43
C ALA A 48 -0.51 7.44 1.42
N ALA A 49 0.35 6.47 1.79
CA ALA A 49 -0.04 5.27 2.51
C ALA A 49 -0.76 5.55 3.83
N GLY A 50 -0.19 6.42 4.68
CA GLY A 50 -0.78 6.76 5.96
C GLY A 50 -2.17 7.37 5.83
N ARG A 51 -2.33 8.37 4.95
CA ARG A 51 -3.61 9.05 4.75
C ARG A 51 -4.67 8.12 4.15
N THR A 52 -4.28 7.26 3.22
CA THR A 52 -5.18 6.25 2.64
C THR A 52 -5.64 5.26 3.71
N ALA A 53 -4.75 4.78 4.57
CA ALA A 53 -5.09 3.86 5.65
C ALA A 53 -6.05 4.49 6.68
N GLU A 54 -5.87 5.77 7.03
CA GLU A 54 -6.80 6.50 7.90
C GLU A 54 -8.22 6.54 7.33
N LEU A 55 -8.35 6.84 6.03
CA LEU A 55 -9.64 6.89 5.35
C LEU A 55 -10.27 5.49 5.28
N MET A 56 -9.50 4.47 4.91
CA MET A 56 -9.99 3.09 4.90
C MET A 56 -10.40 2.62 6.30
N ALA A 57 -9.65 2.99 7.34
CA ALA A 57 -9.96 2.64 8.71
C ALA A 57 -11.32 3.19 9.17
N ALA A 58 -11.62 4.44 8.80
CA ALA A 58 -12.91 5.06 9.10
C ALA A 58 -14.07 4.34 8.41
N GLU A 59 -13.87 3.81 7.21
CA GLU A 59 -14.92 3.13 6.43
C GLU A 59 -15.09 1.65 6.78
N LEU A 60 -13.97 0.96 7.07
CA LEU A 60 -13.95 -0.49 7.33
C LEU A 60 -13.95 -0.84 8.82
N GLY A 61 -13.89 0.16 9.70
CA GLY A 61 -13.87 -0.02 11.16
C GLY A 61 -12.57 -0.60 11.68
N TRP A 62 -11.42 -0.30 11.05
CA TRP A 62 -10.12 -0.73 11.57
C TRP A 62 -9.77 0.03 12.84
N ASP A 63 -9.19 -0.69 13.79
CA ASP A 63 -8.54 -0.06 14.94
C ASP A 63 -7.14 0.45 14.58
N ALA A 64 -6.53 1.20 15.50
CA ALA A 64 -5.21 1.78 15.29
C ALA A 64 -4.12 0.74 15.02
N ALA A 65 -4.23 -0.47 15.60
CA ALA A 65 -3.26 -1.53 15.40
C ALA A 65 -3.33 -2.07 13.97
N ARG A 66 -4.55 -2.32 13.48
CA ARG A 66 -4.81 -2.73 12.10
C ARG A 66 -4.40 -1.65 11.10
N THR A 67 -4.73 -0.37 11.34
CA THR A 67 -4.29 0.75 10.48
C THR A 67 -2.77 0.81 10.39
N ALA A 68 -2.08 0.73 11.52
CA ALA A 68 -0.61 0.77 11.55
C ALA A 68 0.01 -0.44 10.85
N HIS A 69 -0.58 -1.63 11.02
CA HIS A 69 -0.14 -2.85 10.35
C HIS A 69 -0.21 -2.74 8.83
N GLU A 70 -1.35 -2.28 8.28
CA GLU A 70 -1.53 -2.09 6.84
C GLU A 70 -0.51 -1.11 6.24
N VAL A 71 -0.24 0.00 6.95
CA VAL A 71 0.78 0.97 6.52
C VAL A 71 2.16 0.35 6.55
N ALA A 72 2.52 -0.35 7.62
CA ALA A 72 3.83 -0.96 7.77
C ALA A 72 4.09 -2.04 6.70
N GLU A 73 3.10 -2.89 6.45
CA GLU A 73 3.14 -3.94 5.43
C GLU A 73 3.32 -3.34 4.02
N TYR A 74 2.50 -2.34 3.68
CA TYR A 74 2.62 -1.61 2.40
C TYR A 74 3.99 -0.97 2.22
N THR A 75 4.45 -0.21 3.22
CA THR A 75 5.72 0.51 3.16
C THR A 75 6.91 -0.43 3.09
N ALA A 76 6.86 -1.58 3.79
CA ALA A 76 7.90 -2.60 3.70
C ALA A 76 8.00 -3.17 2.28
N ARG A 77 6.86 -3.54 1.68
CA ARG A 77 6.79 -3.98 0.27
C ARG A 77 7.36 -2.92 -0.66
N ALA A 78 6.81 -1.71 -0.64
CA ALA A 78 7.24 -0.59 -1.47
C ALA A 78 8.75 -0.31 -1.38
N THR A 79 9.32 -0.38 -0.16
CA THR A 79 10.75 -0.16 0.08
C THR A 79 11.61 -1.28 -0.49
N ALA A 80 11.17 -2.54 -0.37
CA ALA A 80 11.88 -3.66 -0.99
C ALA A 80 11.85 -3.59 -2.52
N GLU A 81 10.73 -3.15 -3.13
CA GLU A 81 10.68 -2.97 -4.59
C GLU A 81 11.71 -1.93 -5.04
N LEU A 82 11.77 -0.79 -4.34
CA LEU A 82 12.73 0.28 -4.63
C LEU A 82 14.18 -0.17 -4.43
N ALA A 83 14.46 -0.98 -3.40
CA ALA A 83 15.80 -1.52 -3.18
C ALA A 83 16.21 -2.52 -4.26
N ALA A 84 15.30 -3.39 -4.67
CA ALA A 84 15.54 -4.36 -5.73
C ALA A 84 15.73 -3.69 -7.10
N GLU A 85 15.03 -2.59 -7.38
CA GLU A 85 15.25 -1.78 -8.60
C GLU A 85 16.65 -1.15 -8.66
N GLN A 86 17.31 -0.96 -7.52
CA GLN A 86 18.63 -0.33 -7.43
C GLN A 86 19.80 -1.32 -7.48
N THR A 87 19.55 -2.63 -7.32
CA THR A 87 20.62 -3.62 -7.44
C THR A 87 20.84 -4.04 -8.89
N THR A 88 22.10 -4.35 -9.23
CA THR A 88 22.49 -4.90 -10.54
C THR A 88 22.74 -6.41 -10.46
N ASN A 89 22.40 -7.04 -9.33
CA ASN A 89 22.59 -8.46 -9.06
C ASN A 89 21.24 -9.14 -8.82
N ASP A 90 20.82 -10.01 -9.76
CA ASP A 90 19.54 -10.71 -9.74
C ASP A 90 19.34 -11.53 -8.45
N VAL A 91 20.41 -12.13 -7.90
CA VAL A 91 20.35 -12.94 -6.67
C VAL A 91 20.04 -12.08 -5.45
N GLU A 92 20.62 -10.88 -5.38
CA GLU A 92 20.37 -9.93 -4.28
C GLU A 92 18.97 -9.31 -4.40
N ALA A 93 18.52 -9.02 -5.62
CA ALA A 93 17.16 -8.54 -5.87
C ALA A 93 16.15 -9.57 -5.38
N GLU A 94 16.31 -10.83 -5.80
CA GLU A 94 15.42 -11.93 -5.44
C GLU A 94 15.37 -12.16 -3.92
N ALA A 95 16.53 -12.14 -3.22
CA ALA A 95 16.58 -12.31 -1.78
C ALA A 95 15.83 -11.19 -1.01
N ALA A 96 15.98 -9.94 -1.44
CA ALA A 96 15.29 -8.80 -0.84
C ALA A 96 13.76 -8.89 -1.00
N TRP A 97 13.30 -9.37 -2.16
CA TRP A 97 11.89 -9.61 -2.43
C TRP A 97 11.30 -10.74 -1.60
N HIS A 98 11.95 -11.91 -1.54
CA HIS A 98 11.45 -13.04 -0.76
C HIS A 98 11.32 -12.72 0.72
N GLN A 99 12.27 -11.97 1.28
CA GLN A 99 12.24 -11.55 2.68
C GLN A 99 10.99 -10.72 3.03
N VAL A 100 10.48 -9.92 2.08
CA VAL A 100 9.25 -9.13 2.27
C VAL A 100 8.00 -9.91 1.89
N ALA A 101 8.03 -10.72 0.84
CA ALA A 101 6.91 -11.58 0.46
C ALA A 101 6.52 -12.53 1.60
N ASP A 102 7.49 -13.14 2.28
CA ASP A 102 7.25 -14.03 3.43
C ASP A 102 6.70 -13.29 4.66
N ALA A 103 6.92 -11.97 4.77
CA ALA A 103 6.42 -11.13 5.86
C ALA A 103 5.03 -10.53 5.57
N VAL A 104 4.72 -10.26 4.31
CA VAL A 104 3.45 -9.70 3.80
C VAL A 104 2.40 -10.79 3.61
N VAL A 105 2.80 -11.96 3.08
CA VAL A 105 1.95 -13.15 3.01
C VAL A 105 1.90 -13.79 4.39
N GLY A 106 1.16 -13.18 5.32
CA GLY A 106 0.80 -13.82 6.58
C GLY A 106 0.22 -15.22 6.31
N LYS A 107 0.63 -16.21 7.12
CA LYS A 107 0.22 -17.64 7.04
C LYS A 107 -1.29 -17.89 7.11
N ASP A 108 -2.09 -16.87 7.38
CA ASP A 108 -3.53 -16.94 7.56
C ASP A 108 -4.22 -16.33 6.35
N GLY A 109 -4.20 -17.07 5.24
CA GLY A 109 -5.07 -16.79 4.10
C GLY A 109 -6.53 -16.90 4.54
N PHE A 110 -7.29 -15.82 4.43
CA PHE A 110 -8.74 -15.73 4.65
C PHE A 110 -9.23 -16.46 5.91
N ALA A 111 -9.14 -15.81 7.06
CA ALA A 111 -9.97 -16.10 8.23
C ALA A 111 -10.91 -14.92 8.50
#